data_AF-A0A381QKD4-F1
#
_entry.id   AF-A0A381QKD4-F1
#
_cell.length_a   1.000
_cell.length_b   1.000
_cell.length_c   1.000
_cell.angle_alpha   90.00
_cell.angle_beta   90.00
_cell.angle_gamma   90.00
#
_symmetry.space_group_name_H-M   'P 1'
#
loop_
_entity.id
_entity.type
_entity.pdbx_description
1 polymer ?
#
loop_
_entity_poly.entity_id
_entity_poly.type
_entity_poly.pdbx_seq_one_letter_code
_entity_poly.pdbx_strand_id
1 'polypeptide(L)' 'MVTRKTKKMIAVEERFRQPLEKMLPEMVTEQGLTATADYLGVSKATLAYWLLKFRIDVRRVALAPGDTMLVTRIDG' A
#
# COMPACT_ATOMS: atom_id res chain seq x y z
N MET A 1 3.12 -19.06 2.66
CA MET A 1 1.80 -19.40 2.07
C MET A 1 1.38 -18.29 1.13
N VAL A 2 0.96 -18.61 -0.09
CA VAL A 2 0.33 -17.63 -0.99
C VAL A 2 -1.02 -17.23 -0.37
N THR A 3 -1.18 -15.97 0.02
CA THR A 3 -2.44 -15.47 0.56
C THR A 3 -3.47 -15.38 -0.57
N ARG A 4 -4.52 -16.21 -0.51
CA ARG A 4 -5.57 -16.25 -1.54
C ARG A 4 -6.19 -14.86 -1.75
N LYS A 5 -6.09 -14.32 -2.95
CA LYS A 5 -6.65 -13.00 -3.32
C LYS A 5 -8.16 -13.06 -3.52
N THR A 6 -8.85 -11.98 -3.18
CA THR A 6 -10.31 -11.85 -3.38
C THR A 6 -10.61 -11.42 -4.81
N LYS A 7 -11.86 -11.58 -5.29
CA LYS A 7 -12.26 -11.09 -6.62
C LYS A 7 -11.98 -9.59 -6.81
N LYS A 8 -12.21 -8.79 -5.76
CA LYS A 8 -11.95 -7.34 -5.80
C LYS A 8 -10.44 -7.03 -5.89
N MET A 9 -9.60 -7.80 -5.22
CA MET A 9 -8.15 -7.68 -5.36
C MET A 9 -7.72 -7.99 -6.80
N ILE A 10 -8.19 -9.11 -7.35
CA ILE A 10 -7.87 -9.53 -8.73
C ILE A 10 -8.30 -8.47 -9.75
N ALA A 11 -9.52 -7.94 -9.62
CA ALA A 11 -10.02 -6.90 -10.52
C ALA A 11 -9.17 -5.62 -10.48
N VAL A 12 -8.63 -5.25 -9.31
CA VAL A 12 -7.69 -4.12 -9.22
C VAL A 12 -6.36 -4.48 -9.90
N GLU A 13 -5.81 -5.66 -9.66
CA GLU A 13 -4.56 -6.09 -10.32
C GLU A 13 -4.69 -6.13 -11.85
N GLU A 14 -5.81 -6.57 -12.37
CA GLU A 14 -6.11 -6.57 -13.81
C GLU A 14 -6.20 -5.16 -14.36
N ARG A 15 -6.88 -4.24 -13.65
CA ARG A 15 -6.98 -2.82 -14.03
C ARG A 15 -5.62 -2.14 -14.13
N PHE A 16 -4.72 -2.43 -13.19
CA PHE A 16 -3.41 -1.77 -13.10
C PHE A 16 -2.26 -2.59 -13.70
N ARG A 17 -2.53 -3.84 -14.13
CA ARG A 17 -1.56 -4.82 -14.64
C ARG A 17 -0.36 -5.03 -13.71
N GLN A 18 -0.58 -4.96 -12.40
CA GLN A 18 0.45 -5.13 -11.39
C GLN A 18 -0.10 -5.84 -10.16
N PRO A 19 0.70 -6.68 -9.48
CA PRO A 19 0.32 -7.24 -8.19
C PRO A 19 0.15 -6.16 -7.13
N LEU A 20 -0.86 -6.29 -6.27
CA LEU A 20 -1.12 -5.36 -5.17
C LEU A 20 0.09 -5.22 -4.23
N GLU A 21 0.82 -6.30 -3.99
CA GLU A 21 2.01 -6.32 -3.13
C GLU A 21 3.10 -5.37 -3.62
N LYS A 22 3.15 -5.13 -4.93
CA LYS A 22 4.14 -4.26 -5.56
C LYS A 22 3.64 -2.82 -5.63
N MET A 23 2.41 -2.60 -6.09
CA MET A 23 1.90 -1.25 -6.35
C MET A 23 1.41 -0.51 -5.10
N LEU A 24 0.87 -1.22 -4.10
CA LEU A 24 0.28 -0.57 -2.93
C LEU A 24 1.30 0.21 -2.07
N PRO A 25 2.53 -0.29 -1.81
CA PRO A 25 3.53 0.49 -1.06
C PRO A 25 3.86 1.83 -1.72
N GLU A 26 4.07 1.84 -3.03
CA GLU A 26 4.39 3.05 -3.80
C GLU A 26 3.21 4.04 -3.73
N MET A 27 2.00 3.59 -4.06
CA MET A 27 0.81 4.45 -4.01
C MET A 27 0.58 5.01 -2.60
N VAL A 28 0.65 4.19 -1.55
CA VAL A 28 0.42 4.68 -0.19
C VAL A 28 1.52 5.65 0.25
N THR A 29 2.75 5.49 -0.24
CA THR A 29 3.86 6.42 0.02
C THR A 29 3.63 7.77 -0.65
N GLU A 30 3.22 7.77 -1.93
CA GLU A 30 3.10 8.99 -2.72
C GLU A 30 1.85 9.82 -2.40
N GLN A 31 0.70 9.18 -2.22
CA GLN A 31 -0.60 9.87 -2.05
C GLN A 31 -1.23 9.62 -0.68
N GLY A 32 -0.68 8.71 0.14
CA GLY A 32 -1.23 8.37 1.45
C GLY A 32 -2.38 7.37 1.40
N LEU A 33 -2.75 6.87 2.58
CA LEU A 33 -3.69 5.75 2.74
C LEU A 33 -5.12 6.12 2.29
N THR A 34 -5.62 7.30 2.67
CA THR A 34 -6.99 7.71 2.33
C THR A 34 -7.14 7.92 0.83
N ALA A 35 -6.28 8.73 0.21
CA ALA A 35 -6.36 9.00 -1.23
C ALA A 35 -6.17 7.73 -2.08
N THR A 36 -5.32 6.79 -1.64
CA THR A 36 -5.19 5.49 -2.29
C THR A 36 -6.48 4.68 -2.25
N ALA A 37 -7.19 4.67 -1.11
CA ALA A 37 -8.45 3.95 -1.00
C ALA A 37 -9.50 4.53 -1.97
N ASP A 38 -9.60 5.87 -2.01
CA ASP A 38 -10.54 6.57 -2.89
C ASP A 38 -10.21 6.32 -4.37
N TYR A 39 -8.93 6.41 -4.75
CA TYR A 39 -8.49 6.17 -6.13
C TYR A 39 -8.73 4.73 -6.61
N LEU A 40 -8.59 3.75 -5.71
CA LEU A 40 -8.87 2.35 -5.99
C LEU A 40 -10.37 2.00 -5.92
N GLY A 41 -11.23 2.94 -5.48
CA GLY A 41 -12.66 2.73 -5.32
C GLY A 41 -13.00 1.74 -4.20
N VAL A 42 -12.23 1.76 -3.11
CA VAL A 42 -12.43 0.87 -1.95
C VAL A 42 -12.49 1.68 -0.65
N SER A 43 -13.10 1.11 0.38
CA SER A 43 -13.07 1.78 1.70
C SER A 43 -11.63 1.78 2.26
N LYS A 44 -11.32 2.78 3.08
CA LYS A 44 -10.04 2.85 3.81
C LYS A 44 -9.79 1.61 4.66
N ALA A 45 -10.82 1.04 5.28
CA ALA A 45 -10.72 -0.20 6.06
C ALA A 45 -10.38 -1.41 5.16
N THR A 46 -10.95 -1.47 3.95
CA THR A 46 -10.62 -2.50 2.96
C THR A 46 -9.15 -2.40 2.54
N LEU A 47 -8.66 -1.20 2.24
CA LEU A 47 -7.25 -1.02 1.89
C LEU A 47 -6.33 -1.37 3.06
N ALA A 48 -6.65 -0.93 4.28
CA ALA A 48 -5.88 -1.28 5.47
C ALA A 48 -5.80 -2.81 5.69
N TYR A 49 -6.91 -3.52 5.47
CA TYR A 49 -6.93 -4.98 5.52
C TYR A 49 -6.02 -5.61 4.44
N TRP A 50 -5.96 -5.04 3.23
CA TRP A 50 -5.07 -5.55 2.17
C TRP A 50 -3.60 -5.39 2.55
N LEU A 51 -3.21 -4.23 3.08
CA LEU A 51 -1.85 -3.98 3.56
C LEU A 51 -1.45 -4.98 4.65
N LEU A 52 -2.34 -5.19 5.63
CA LEU A 52 -2.14 -6.19 6.68
C LEU A 52 -1.96 -7.60 6.08
N LYS A 53 -2.82 -7.99 5.14
CA LYS A 53 -2.79 -9.30 4.49
C LYS A 53 -1.50 -9.55 3.71
N PHE A 54 -0.96 -8.50 3.09
CA PHE A 54 0.30 -8.56 2.33
C PHE A 54 1.53 -8.25 3.18
N ARG A 55 1.37 -8.09 4.51
CA ARG A 55 2.47 -7.77 5.44
C ARG A 55 3.22 -6.49 5.03
N ILE A 56 2.47 -5.51 4.53
CA ILE A 56 2.97 -4.18 4.19
C ILE A 56 2.77 -3.28 5.41
N ASP A 57 3.87 -2.89 6.04
CA ASP A 57 3.86 -1.96 7.16
C ASP A 57 3.93 -0.52 6.67
N VAL A 58 2.92 0.27 7.02
CA VAL A 58 2.89 1.71 6.73
C VAL A 58 3.23 2.48 8.00
N ARG A 59 4.28 3.30 7.93
CA ARG A 59 4.70 4.18 9.04
C ARG A 59 4.52 5.63 8.65
N ARG A 60 3.90 6.41 9.52
CA ARG A 60 3.83 7.87 9.38
C ARG A 60 5.00 8.49 10.12
N VAL A 61 5.72 9.36 9.45
CA VAL A 61 6.83 10.12 10.03
C VAL A 61 6.52 11.60 9.89
N ALA A 62 6.62 12.34 10.99
CA ALA A 62 6.53 13.79 10.98
C ALA A 62 7.93 14.35 10.68
N LEU A 63 8.00 15.23 9.68
CA LEU A 63 9.23 15.89 9.24
C LEU A 63 9.01 17.40 9.34
N ALA A 64 9.97 18.15 9.87
CA ALA A 64 9.94 19.60 9.81
C ALA A 64 10.27 20.08 8.39
N PRO A 65 9.96 21.33 8.01
CA PRO A 65 10.35 21.87 6.72
C PRO A 65 11.86 21.76 6.49
N GLY A 66 12.26 21.11 5.40
CA GLY A 66 13.66 20.86 5.05
C GLY A 66 14.21 19.51 5.52
N ASP A 67 13.50 18.79 6.39
CA ASP A 67 13.90 17.43 6.77
C ASP A 67 13.67 16.44 5.63
N THR A 68 14.53 15.42 5.55
CA THR A 68 14.40 14.29 4.64
C THR A 68 14.47 12.98 5.41
N MET A 69 13.85 11.93 4.89
CA MET A 69 13.87 10.60 5.48
C MET A 69 14.33 9.58 4.45
N LEU A 70 15.34 8.79 4.82
CA LEU A 70 15.84 7.67 4.04
C LEU A 70 15.37 6.37 4.68
N VAL A 71 14.73 5.51 3.88
CA VAL A 71 14.37 4.15 4.29
C VAL A 71 15.41 3.21 3.70
N THR A 72 16.12 2.48 4.58
CA THR A 72 17.08 1.45 4.17
C THR A 72 16.63 0.12 4.73
N ARG A 73 16.66 -0.93 3.91
CA ARG A 73 16.48 -2.30 4.40
C ARG A 73 17.80 -2.79 4.97
N ILE A 74 17.82 -3.06 6.26
CA ILE A 74 18.89 -3.82 6.92
C ILE A 74 18.48 -5.29 6.86
N ASP A 75 18.87 -5.97 5.78
CA ASP A 75 18.77 -7.43 5.73
C ASP A 75 19.76 -8.00 6.76
N GLY A 76 19.27 -8.84 7.67
CA GLY A 76 20.03 -9.55 8.70
C GLY A 76 19.85 -11.05 8.59
#